data_AF-A0A951JBF2-F1
#
_entry.id   AF-A0A951JBF2-F1
#
_cell.length_a   1.000
_cell.length_b   1.000
_cell.length_c   1.000
_cell.angle_alpha   90.00
_cell.angle_beta   90.00
_cell.angle_gamma   90.00
#
_symmetry.space_group_name_H-M   'P 1'
#
loop_
_entity.id
_entity.type
_entity.pdbx_description
1 polymer ?
#
loop_
_entity_poly.entity_id
_entity_poly.type
_entity_poly.pdbx_seq_one_letter_code
_entity_poly.pdbx_strand_id
1 'polypeptide(L)'
;MRIAVNGRFCAVRPTGVQRVARELVRRLPGSADVTLHLPRRASAAGWPQPVRTRFGRLDGPLWEQLELPWRRGRDGYDVALDPANAGPRTGDRRVLLLHDVFPVTHPEWYGAAFRRWFVAAVAPSARRAARVVMFTRWAREQAVDALGLDPARVAVLGQGVEPFDEPVTDEEARRALERFGLPPAFVLATGGGDPRKNTLFMEEVAAHLHGLPVVVVGAAYGHVQRSTATPAHEG
;
A
#
# COMPACT_ATOMS: atom_id res chain seq x y z
N MET A 1 -15.45 -13.00 17.28
CA MET A 1 -15.80 -12.36 16.00
C MET A 1 -14.95 -12.97 14.90
N ARG A 2 -15.56 -13.37 13.78
CA ARG A 2 -14.90 -13.99 12.63
C ARG A 2 -14.70 -12.96 11.53
N ILE A 3 -13.46 -12.79 11.07
CA ILE A 3 -13.07 -11.85 10.01
C ILE A 3 -12.59 -12.60 8.77
N ALA A 4 -13.20 -12.33 7.62
CA ALA A 4 -12.75 -12.83 6.33
C ALA A 4 -11.92 -11.77 5.59
N VAL A 5 -10.63 -12.02 5.40
CA VAL A 5 -9.68 -11.06 4.81
C VAL A 5 -9.45 -11.37 3.33
N ASN A 6 -9.50 -10.34 2.47
CA ASN A 6 -9.06 -10.41 1.07
C ASN A 6 -7.53 -10.46 1.03
N GLY A 7 -6.98 -11.63 0.71
CA GLY A 7 -5.55 -11.89 0.62
C GLY A 7 -4.93 -11.63 -0.76
N ARG A 8 -5.59 -10.89 -1.66
CA ARG A 8 -5.01 -10.52 -2.98
C ARG A 8 -3.62 -9.90 -2.87
N PHE A 9 -3.37 -9.14 -1.80
CA PHE A 9 -2.09 -8.51 -1.51
C PHE A 9 -0.92 -9.51 -1.35
N CYS A 10 -1.22 -10.81 -1.16
CA CYS A 10 -0.24 -11.89 -1.09
C CYS A 10 0.21 -12.42 -2.46
N ALA A 11 -0.45 -12.00 -3.55
CA ALA A 11 -0.12 -12.41 -4.92
C ALA A 11 0.69 -11.37 -5.71
N VAL A 12 1.05 -10.24 -5.07
CA VAL A 12 1.74 -9.12 -5.71
C VAL A 12 3.01 -8.76 -4.93
N ARG A 13 3.94 -8.06 -5.59
CA ARG A 13 5.17 -7.57 -4.95
C ARG A 13 4.83 -6.67 -3.76
N PRO A 14 5.49 -6.83 -2.60
CA PRO A 14 5.25 -5.96 -1.45
C PRO A 14 5.59 -4.49 -1.73
N THR A 15 4.63 -3.61 -1.47
CA THR A 15 4.82 -2.15 -1.32
C THR A 15 4.33 -1.72 0.08
N GLY A 16 4.26 -0.42 0.36
CA GLY A 16 3.67 0.10 1.60
C GLY A 16 2.24 -0.41 1.85
N VAL A 17 1.41 -0.48 0.80
CA VAL A 17 0.03 -1.00 0.89
C VAL A 17 0.00 -2.46 1.36
N GLN A 18 0.83 -3.31 0.75
CA GLN A 18 0.94 -4.72 1.14
C GLN A 18 1.54 -4.88 2.53
N ARG A 19 2.48 -4.01 2.94
CA ARG A 19 3.06 -4.02 4.29
C ARG A 19 1.98 -3.74 5.33
N VAL A 20 1.18 -2.69 5.16
CA VAL A 20 0.05 -2.38 6.04
C VAL A 20 -0.92 -3.55 6.13
N ALA A 21 -1.30 -4.15 5.00
CA ALA A 21 -2.17 -5.31 4.98
C ALA A 21 -1.58 -6.50 5.76
N ARG A 22 -0.28 -6.77 5.61
CA ARG A 22 0.41 -7.85 6.32
C ARG A 22 0.47 -7.61 7.83
N GLU A 23 0.91 -6.42 8.23
CA GLU A 23 1.07 -6.09 9.65
C GLU A 23 -0.27 -6.04 10.39
N LEU A 24 -1.33 -5.58 9.71
CA LEU A 24 -2.69 -5.63 10.22
C LEU A 24 -3.14 -7.08 10.43
N VAL A 25 -3.06 -7.93 9.40
CA VAL A 25 -3.51 -9.33 9.48
C VAL A 25 -2.73 -10.13 10.51
N ARG A 26 -1.45 -9.85 10.71
CA ARG A 26 -0.62 -10.50 11.74
C ARG A 26 -1.06 -10.18 13.17
N ARG A 27 -1.66 -9.01 13.41
CA ARG A 27 -2.04 -8.54 14.76
C ARG A 27 -3.52 -8.74 15.09
N LEU A 28 -4.37 -8.92 14.08
CA LEU A 28 -5.80 -9.19 14.27
C LEU A 28 -6.14 -10.44 15.13
N PRO A 29 -5.35 -11.53 15.14
CA PRO A 29 -5.71 -12.72 15.91
C PRO A 29 -5.83 -12.52 17.42
N GLY A 30 -5.24 -11.45 17.97
CA GLY A 30 -5.43 -11.08 19.38
C GLY A 30 -6.84 -10.60 19.72
N SER A 31 -7.70 -10.36 18.72
CA SER A 31 -9.04 -9.80 18.92
C SER A 31 -10.14 -10.46 18.07
N ALA A 32 -9.78 -11.36 17.14
CA ALA A 32 -10.74 -11.99 16.24
C ALA A 32 -10.22 -13.31 15.63
N ASP A 33 -11.13 -14.17 15.20
CA ASP A 33 -10.82 -15.34 14.40
C ASP A 33 -10.62 -14.94 12.94
N VAL A 34 -9.37 -15.03 12.45
CA VAL A 34 -9.02 -14.52 11.12
C VAL A 34 -8.94 -15.65 10.09
N THR A 35 -9.67 -15.49 8.99
CA THR A 35 -9.53 -16.33 7.78
C THR A 35 -9.04 -15.47 6.62
N LEU A 36 -7.83 -15.75 6.14
CA LEU A 36 -7.21 -15.11 4.99
C LEU A 36 -7.55 -15.89 3.71
N HIS A 37 -8.37 -15.30 2.85
CA HIS A 37 -8.71 -15.86 1.54
C HIS A 37 -7.66 -15.48 0.50
N LEU A 38 -7.05 -16.47 -0.13
CA LEU A 38 -5.93 -16.31 -1.05
C LEU A 38 -6.35 -16.69 -2.48
N PRO A 39 -5.92 -15.96 -3.52
CA PRO A 39 -6.02 -16.44 -4.90
C PRO A 39 -5.11 -17.65 -5.10
N ARG A 40 -5.36 -18.44 -6.14
CA ARG A 40 -4.70 -19.72 -6.38
C ARG A 40 -3.17 -19.62 -6.35
N ARG A 41 -2.59 -18.54 -6.89
CA ARG A 41 -1.13 -18.34 -7.00
C ARG A 41 -0.52 -17.46 -5.90
N ALA A 42 -1.25 -17.10 -4.85
CA ALA A 42 -0.69 -16.33 -3.75
C ALA A 42 0.26 -17.18 -2.87
N SER A 43 1.14 -16.52 -2.13
CA SER A 43 1.92 -17.17 -1.08
C SER A 43 1.17 -17.14 0.27
N ALA A 44 1.12 -18.29 0.94
CA ALA A 44 0.65 -18.43 2.32
C ALA A 44 1.79 -18.47 3.35
N ALA A 45 3.03 -18.23 2.95
CA ALA A 45 4.17 -18.35 3.85
C ALA A 45 4.19 -17.24 4.92
N GLY A 46 4.56 -17.60 6.15
CA GLY A 46 4.89 -16.65 7.21
C GLY A 46 3.71 -16.00 7.93
N TRP A 47 2.53 -16.64 7.94
CA TRP A 47 1.39 -16.21 8.76
C TRP A 47 1.43 -16.88 10.15
N PRO A 48 1.32 -16.10 11.24
CA PRO A 48 1.28 -16.66 12.58
C PRO A 48 -0.03 -17.42 12.81
N GLN A 49 0.02 -18.46 13.63
CA GLN A 49 -1.20 -19.01 14.21
C GLN A 49 -1.85 -17.95 15.12
N PRO A 50 -3.19 -17.87 15.21
CA PRO A 50 -4.21 -18.73 14.58
C PRO A 50 -4.78 -18.21 13.24
N VAL A 51 -4.00 -17.52 12.39
CA VAL A 51 -4.50 -17.08 11.06
C VAL A 51 -4.75 -18.30 10.16
N ARG A 52 -6.00 -18.55 9.79
CA ARG A 52 -6.38 -19.63 8.86
C ARG A 52 -6.25 -19.15 7.42
N THR A 53 -5.67 -19.95 6.54
CA THR A 53 -5.57 -19.61 5.10
C THR A 53 -6.52 -20.46 4.26
N ARG A 54 -7.20 -19.84 3.28
CA ARG A 54 -8.11 -20.52 2.35
C ARG A 54 -7.77 -20.14 0.91
N PHE A 55 -7.27 -21.09 0.13
CA PHE A 55 -6.97 -20.89 -1.28
C PHE A 55 -8.21 -21.01 -2.15
N GLY A 56 -8.32 -20.10 -3.12
CA GLY A 56 -9.23 -20.18 -4.25
C GLY A 56 -8.64 -21.01 -5.40
N ARG A 57 -9.46 -21.18 -6.43
CA ARG A 57 -9.13 -21.87 -7.68
C ARG A 57 -8.79 -20.89 -8.81
N LEU A 58 -9.24 -19.64 -8.70
CA LEU A 58 -9.02 -18.59 -9.68
C LEU A 58 -7.94 -17.61 -9.19
N ASP A 59 -7.55 -16.70 -10.09
CA ASP A 59 -6.65 -15.58 -9.81
C ASP A 59 -7.26 -14.27 -10.33
N GLY A 60 -6.63 -13.15 -9.97
CA GLY A 60 -6.94 -11.84 -10.56
C GLY A 60 -8.38 -11.37 -10.33
N PRO A 61 -8.96 -10.61 -11.28
CA PRO A 61 -10.32 -10.07 -11.13
C PRO A 61 -11.41 -11.15 -11.00
N LEU A 62 -11.26 -12.29 -11.67
CA LEU A 62 -12.25 -13.38 -11.57
C LEU A 62 -12.31 -13.96 -10.16
N TRP A 63 -11.16 -14.15 -9.54
CA TRP A 63 -11.10 -14.56 -8.14
C TRP A 63 -11.73 -13.51 -7.22
N GLU A 64 -11.33 -12.24 -7.36
CA GLU A 64 -11.77 -11.19 -6.42
C GLU A 64 -13.25 -10.83 -6.58
N GLN A 65 -13.80 -10.88 -7.79
CA GLN A 65 -15.18 -10.45 -8.05
C GLN A 65 -16.20 -11.59 -8.04
N LEU A 66 -15.78 -12.85 -8.24
CA LEU A 66 -16.69 -14.00 -8.32
C LEU A 66 -16.43 -15.00 -7.20
N GLU A 67 -15.22 -15.55 -7.12
CA GLU A 67 -14.93 -16.65 -6.20
C GLU A 67 -14.86 -16.19 -4.74
N LEU A 68 -14.20 -15.05 -4.48
CA LEU A 68 -14.05 -14.49 -3.14
C LEU A 68 -15.41 -14.23 -2.47
N PRO A 69 -16.35 -13.45 -3.06
CA PRO A 69 -17.65 -13.21 -2.42
C PRO A 69 -18.48 -14.50 -2.26
N TRP A 70 -18.38 -15.45 -3.20
CA TRP A 70 -19.06 -16.75 -3.08
C TRP A 70 -18.53 -17.58 -1.91
N ARG A 71 -17.20 -17.72 -1.79
CA ARG A 71 -16.56 -18.47 -0.69
C ARG A 71 -16.87 -17.85 0.66
N ARG A 72 -16.77 -16.54 0.71
CA ARG A 72 -17.15 -15.74 1.86
C ARG A 72 -18.59 -16.05 2.27
N GLY A 73 -19.55 -15.93 1.37
CA GLY A 73 -20.96 -16.25 1.67
C GLY A 73 -21.17 -17.67 2.21
N ARG A 74 -20.35 -18.63 1.77
CA ARG A 74 -20.40 -20.03 2.23
C ARG A 74 -19.73 -20.26 3.60
N ASP A 75 -18.59 -19.62 3.85
CA ASP A 75 -17.75 -19.90 5.02
C ASP A 75 -18.31 -19.27 6.31
N GLY A 76 -19.20 -18.28 6.19
CA GLY A 76 -19.89 -17.64 7.31
C GLY A 76 -18.95 -16.84 8.23
N TYR A 77 -19.00 -15.52 8.14
CA TYR A 77 -18.22 -14.61 8.99
C TYR A 77 -19.06 -13.39 9.36
N ASP A 78 -18.57 -12.63 10.33
CA ASP A 78 -19.30 -11.51 10.90
C ASP A 78 -18.97 -10.21 10.17
N VAL A 79 -17.71 -10.05 9.74
CA VAL A 79 -17.23 -8.92 8.92
C VAL A 79 -16.14 -9.33 7.93
N ALA A 80 -16.15 -8.74 6.74
CA ALA A 80 -15.06 -8.88 5.79
C ALA A 80 -14.12 -7.67 5.79
N LEU A 81 -12.86 -7.92 5.45
CA LEU A 81 -11.81 -6.92 5.42
C LEU A 81 -11.06 -6.97 4.10
N ASP A 82 -11.01 -5.82 3.42
CA ASP A 82 -10.28 -5.63 2.18
C ASP A 82 -9.16 -4.59 2.40
N PRO A 83 -7.93 -5.02 2.73
CA PRO A 83 -6.91 -4.12 3.26
C PRO A 83 -6.10 -3.37 2.19
N ALA A 84 -6.41 -3.56 0.89
CA ALA A 84 -5.54 -3.13 -0.21
C ALA A 84 -6.31 -2.51 -1.41
N ASN A 85 -7.03 -1.40 -1.18
CA ASN A 85 -7.72 -0.56 -2.17
C ASN A 85 -8.92 -1.18 -2.90
N ALA A 86 -8.91 -2.47 -3.19
CA ALA A 86 -9.97 -3.14 -3.95
C ALA A 86 -10.54 -4.34 -3.20
N GLY A 87 -11.78 -4.66 -3.56
CA GLY A 87 -12.52 -5.80 -3.06
C GLY A 87 -13.63 -6.18 -4.02
N PRO A 88 -14.38 -7.26 -3.72
CA PRO A 88 -15.57 -7.63 -4.48
C PRO A 88 -16.50 -6.43 -4.62
N ARG A 89 -17.24 -6.27 -5.71
CA ARG A 89 -18.26 -5.21 -5.79
C ARG A 89 -19.53 -5.64 -5.10
N THR A 90 -19.97 -6.86 -5.31
CA THR A 90 -21.19 -7.43 -4.75
C THR A 90 -20.90 -8.31 -3.54
N GLY A 91 -21.95 -8.69 -2.82
CA GLY A 91 -21.87 -9.58 -1.68
C GLY A 91 -21.89 -8.84 -0.36
N ASP A 92 -20.84 -9.01 0.41
CA ASP A 92 -20.79 -8.93 1.85
C ASP A 92 -20.65 -7.54 2.48
N ARG A 93 -20.99 -7.48 3.78
CA ARG A 93 -20.72 -6.32 4.62
C ARG A 93 -19.22 -6.28 4.96
N ARG A 94 -18.51 -5.35 4.32
CA ARG A 94 -17.04 -5.26 4.41
C ARG A 94 -16.52 -3.88 4.79
N VAL A 95 -15.34 -3.89 5.40
CA VAL A 95 -14.48 -2.74 5.65
C VAL A 95 -13.39 -2.72 4.59
N LEU A 96 -13.25 -1.60 3.87
CA LEU A 96 -12.20 -1.39 2.87
C LEU A 96 -11.17 -0.39 3.39
N LEU A 97 -9.89 -0.74 3.37
CA LEU A 97 -8.81 0.24 3.55
C LEU A 97 -8.45 0.81 2.18
N LEU A 98 -8.71 2.11 2.02
CA LEU A 98 -8.37 2.86 0.83
C LEU A 98 -7.15 3.73 1.16
N HIS A 99 -6.07 3.52 0.41
CA HIS A 99 -4.75 4.10 0.71
C HIS A 99 -4.58 5.48 0.09
N ASP A 100 -5.09 5.70 -1.11
CA ASP A 100 -5.12 7.00 -1.75
C ASP A 100 -6.19 7.05 -2.84
N VAL A 101 -6.46 8.27 -3.31
CA VAL A 101 -7.32 8.57 -4.45
C VAL A 101 -6.60 9.38 -5.52
N PHE A 102 -5.26 9.40 -5.45
CA PHE A 102 -4.41 10.15 -6.38
C PHE A 102 -4.64 9.81 -7.86
N PRO A 103 -4.98 8.57 -8.26
CA PRO A 103 -5.30 8.29 -9.66
C PRO A 103 -6.48 9.09 -10.21
N VAL A 104 -7.32 9.63 -9.33
CA VAL A 104 -8.46 10.52 -9.66
C VAL A 104 -8.09 11.99 -9.45
N THR A 105 -7.46 12.35 -8.33
CA THR A 105 -7.17 13.75 -7.99
C THR A 105 -5.93 14.31 -8.69
N HIS A 106 -4.98 13.46 -9.05
CA HIS A 106 -3.71 13.81 -9.71
C HIS A 106 -3.44 12.82 -10.87
N PRO A 107 -4.32 12.80 -11.88
CA PRO A 107 -4.24 11.85 -12.99
C PRO A 107 -2.92 11.92 -13.78
N GLU A 108 -2.24 13.06 -13.79
CA GLU A 108 -0.96 13.31 -14.43
C GLU A 108 0.18 12.44 -13.88
N TRP A 109 0.04 11.93 -12.65
CA TRP A 109 1.03 11.04 -12.03
C TRP A 109 0.91 9.58 -12.48
N TYR A 110 -0.14 9.22 -13.23
CA TYR A 110 -0.45 7.83 -13.53
C TYR A 110 -0.74 7.58 -15.01
N GLY A 111 -0.25 6.45 -15.51
CA GLY A 111 -0.60 5.98 -16.85
C GLY A 111 -2.10 5.73 -17.02
N ALA A 112 -2.62 5.97 -18.23
CA ALA A 112 -4.05 5.87 -18.53
C ALA A 112 -4.66 4.48 -18.21
N ALA A 113 -3.90 3.39 -18.42
CA ALA A 113 -4.36 2.04 -18.09
C ALA A 113 -4.62 1.86 -16.59
N PHE A 114 -3.71 2.35 -15.74
CA PHE A 114 -3.87 2.27 -14.29
C PHE A 114 -5.04 3.13 -13.80
N ARG A 115 -5.19 4.34 -14.35
CA ARG A 115 -6.33 5.21 -14.04
C ARG A 115 -7.67 4.55 -14.38
N ARG A 116 -7.77 3.96 -15.58
CA ARG A 116 -8.96 3.21 -16.01
C ARG A 116 -9.25 2.05 -15.08
N TRP A 117 -8.22 1.28 -14.70
CA TRP A 117 -8.37 0.20 -13.73
C TRP A 117 -8.85 0.73 -12.37
N PHE A 118 -8.29 1.82 -11.86
CA PHE A 118 -8.68 2.40 -10.58
C PHE A 118 -10.15 2.82 -10.58
N VAL A 119 -10.57 3.59 -11.60
CA VAL A 119 -11.96 4.04 -11.74
C VAL A 119 -12.90 2.85 -11.95
N ALA A 120 -12.47 1.81 -12.66
CA ALA A 120 -13.29 0.63 -12.88
C ALA A 120 -13.39 -0.25 -11.62
N ALA A 121 -12.30 -0.45 -10.87
CA ALA A 121 -12.22 -1.43 -9.79
C ALA A 121 -12.32 -0.79 -8.39
N VAL A 122 -11.43 0.13 -8.06
CA VAL A 122 -11.31 0.71 -6.71
C VAL A 122 -12.52 1.57 -6.36
N ALA A 123 -12.90 2.51 -7.23
CA ALA A 123 -13.98 3.44 -6.92
C ALA A 123 -15.33 2.72 -6.66
N PRO A 124 -15.76 1.73 -7.46
CA PRO A 124 -16.98 0.96 -7.16
C PRO A 124 -16.85 0.09 -5.92
N SER A 125 -15.67 -0.45 -5.60
CA SER A 125 -15.44 -1.23 -4.38
C SER A 125 -15.57 -0.35 -3.13
N ALA A 126 -15.03 0.87 -3.15
CA ALA A 126 -15.16 1.84 -2.06
C ALA A 126 -16.61 2.29 -1.84
N ARG A 127 -17.32 2.66 -2.92
CA ARG A 127 -18.73 3.10 -2.82
C ARG A 127 -19.66 2.03 -2.22
N ARG A 128 -19.38 0.76 -2.51
CA ARG A 128 -20.15 -0.39 -2.02
C ARG A 128 -19.68 -0.94 -0.67
N ALA A 129 -18.57 -0.47 -0.13
CA ALA A 129 -18.12 -0.90 1.20
C ALA A 129 -19.08 -0.36 2.29
N ALA A 130 -19.25 -1.13 3.37
CA ALA A 130 -20.06 -0.72 4.50
C ALA A 130 -19.35 0.38 5.33
N ARG A 131 -18.02 0.27 5.38
CA ARG A 131 -17.10 1.28 5.91
C ARG A 131 -15.87 1.38 5.02
N VAL A 132 -15.38 2.59 4.85
CA VAL A 132 -14.08 2.87 4.23
C VAL A 132 -13.18 3.44 5.30
N VAL A 133 -11.94 2.96 5.37
CA VAL A 133 -10.91 3.47 6.26
C VAL A 133 -9.89 4.23 5.44
N MET A 134 -9.64 5.46 5.85
CA MET A 134 -8.58 6.33 5.37
C MET A 134 -7.59 6.59 6.51
N PHE A 135 -6.37 7.00 6.17
CA PHE A 135 -5.28 7.08 7.16
C PHE A 135 -5.06 8.47 7.74
N THR A 136 -5.61 9.51 7.12
CA THR A 136 -5.57 10.89 7.61
C THR A 136 -6.91 11.60 7.35
N ARG A 137 -7.16 12.71 8.07
CA ARG A 137 -8.36 13.55 7.83
C ARG A 137 -8.36 14.13 6.43
N TRP A 138 -7.21 14.63 5.98
CA TRP A 138 -7.04 15.14 4.63
C TRP A 138 -7.36 14.08 3.56
N ALA A 139 -6.80 12.86 3.69
CA ALA A 139 -7.08 11.80 2.73
C ALA A 139 -8.56 11.39 2.73
N ARG A 140 -9.23 11.43 3.90
CA ARG A 140 -10.67 11.22 4.01
C ARG A 140 -11.47 12.24 3.20
N GLU A 141 -11.18 13.52 3.33
CA GLU A 141 -11.84 14.58 2.58
C GLU A 141 -11.64 14.39 1.08
N GLN A 142 -10.41 14.14 0.65
CA GLN A 142 -10.10 13.84 -0.75
C GLN A 142 -10.89 12.63 -1.28
N ALA A 143 -11.03 11.56 -0.49
CA ALA A 143 -11.78 10.39 -0.90
C ALA A 143 -13.30 10.62 -0.98
N VAL A 144 -13.85 11.40 -0.05
CA VAL A 144 -15.26 11.85 -0.08
C VAL A 144 -15.53 12.63 -1.35
N ASP A 145 -14.70 13.64 -1.65
CA ASP A 145 -14.91 14.53 -2.78
C ASP A 145 -14.67 13.81 -4.11
N ALA A 146 -13.54 13.12 -4.26
CA ALA A 146 -13.14 12.49 -5.52
C ALA A 146 -14.01 11.28 -5.89
N LEU A 147 -14.51 10.53 -4.90
CA LEU A 147 -15.28 9.31 -5.15
C LEU A 147 -16.78 9.46 -4.80
N GLY A 148 -17.22 10.57 -4.22
CA GLY A 148 -18.60 10.75 -3.77
C GLY A 148 -18.98 9.76 -2.67
N LEU A 149 -18.08 9.54 -1.71
CA LEU A 149 -18.35 8.66 -0.57
C LEU A 149 -19.18 9.40 0.47
N ASP A 150 -20.10 8.68 1.13
CA ASP A 150 -20.81 9.19 2.30
C ASP A 150 -19.81 9.39 3.47
N PRO A 151 -19.62 10.63 3.96
CA PRO A 151 -18.66 10.94 5.01
C PRO A 151 -18.90 10.17 6.31
N ALA A 152 -20.13 9.74 6.59
CA ALA A 152 -20.49 8.97 7.79
C ALA A 152 -20.00 7.51 7.72
N ARG A 153 -19.66 7.02 6.51
CA ARG A 153 -19.09 5.69 6.29
C ARG A 153 -17.56 5.70 6.21
N VAL A 154 -16.92 6.88 6.13
CA VAL A 154 -15.46 7.01 6.02
C VAL A 154 -14.86 7.34 7.38
N ALA A 155 -14.14 6.39 7.96
CA ALA A 155 -13.41 6.55 9.21
C ALA A 155 -11.93 6.89 8.97
N VAL A 156 -11.32 7.62 9.90
CA VAL A 156 -9.87 7.87 9.93
C VAL A 156 -9.24 6.95 10.96
N LEU A 157 -8.30 6.11 10.54
CA LEU A 157 -7.48 5.28 11.42
C LEU A 157 -6.02 5.46 11.01
N GLY A 158 -5.22 6.11 11.87
CA GLY A 158 -3.80 6.34 11.60
C GLY A 158 -3.03 5.03 11.41
N GLN A 159 -2.03 5.04 10.53
CA GLN A 159 -1.14 3.88 10.38
C GLN A 159 -0.21 3.78 11.59
N GLY A 160 -0.02 2.55 12.07
CA GLY A 160 1.02 2.26 13.04
C GLY A 160 2.40 2.27 12.40
N VAL A 161 3.43 2.38 13.25
CA VAL A 161 4.82 2.24 12.86
C VAL A 161 5.34 0.94 13.47
N GLU A 162 6.10 0.17 12.69
CA GLU A 162 6.84 -0.97 13.24
C GLU A 162 7.90 -0.43 14.21
N PRO A 163 8.12 -1.05 15.38
CA PRO A 163 9.15 -0.59 16.32
C PRO A 163 10.48 -0.37 15.60
N PHE A 164 11.03 0.83 15.74
CA PHE A 164 12.28 1.29 15.11
C PHE A 164 13.18 1.99 16.14
N ASP A 165 12.81 1.89 17.40
CA ASP A 165 13.36 2.55 18.57
C ASP A 165 14.41 1.70 19.30
N GLU A 166 14.70 0.49 18.81
CA GLU A 166 15.86 -0.29 19.22
C GLU A 166 17.11 0.25 18.52
N PRO A 167 18.05 0.89 19.24
CA PRO A 167 19.27 1.40 18.64
C PRO A 167 20.11 0.24 18.09
N VAL A 168 20.61 0.38 16.86
CA VAL A 168 21.64 -0.52 16.35
C VAL A 168 22.92 -0.33 17.16
N THR A 169 23.70 -1.40 17.33
CA THR A 169 25.02 -1.31 17.94
C THR A 169 25.98 -0.53 17.04
N ASP A 170 27.01 0.10 17.61
CA ASP A 170 28.06 0.80 16.83
C ASP A 170 28.71 -0.12 15.77
N GLU A 171 28.85 -1.40 16.09
CA GLU A 171 29.40 -2.40 15.18
C GLU A 171 28.43 -2.74 14.02
N GLU A 172 27.12 -2.76 14.25
CA GLU A 172 26.13 -2.90 13.17
C GLU A 172 26.07 -1.65 12.30
N ALA A 173 26.14 -0.45 12.91
CA ALA A 173 26.20 0.81 12.19
C ALA A 173 27.45 0.88 11.30
N ARG A 174 28.64 0.60 11.85
CA ARG A 174 29.90 0.57 11.10
C ARG A 174 29.84 -0.41 9.93
N ARG A 175 29.36 -1.64 10.17
CA ARG A 175 29.19 -2.64 9.11
C ARG A 175 28.21 -2.19 8.03
N ALA A 176 27.13 -1.48 8.38
CA ALA A 176 26.20 -0.93 7.40
C ALA A 176 26.86 0.18 6.57
N LEU A 177 27.59 1.11 7.20
CA LEU A 177 28.31 2.17 6.50
C LEU A 177 29.33 1.59 5.50
N GLU A 178 30.13 0.61 5.94
CA GLU A 178 31.11 -0.08 5.09
C GLU A 178 30.45 -0.82 3.93
N ARG A 179 29.38 -1.58 4.22
CA ARG A 179 28.64 -2.34 3.20
C ARG A 179 28.10 -1.46 2.09
N PHE A 180 27.65 -0.26 2.42
CA PHE A 180 27.05 0.68 1.47
C PHE A 180 28.01 1.78 1.00
N GLY A 181 29.28 1.76 1.44
CA GLY A 181 30.28 2.77 1.10
C GLY A 181 29.89 4.19 1.55
N LEU A 182 29.18 4.30 2.68
CA LEU A 182 28.63 5.57 3.16
C LEU A 182 29.64 6.33 4.04
N PRO A 183 29.63 7.68 3.99
CA PRO A 183 30.42 8.50 4.89
C PRO A 183 29.91 8.37 6.34
N PRO A 184 30.72 8.75 7.35
CA PRO A 184 30.31 8.72 8.74
C PRO A 184 29.16 9.68 9.07
N ALA A 185 28.94 10.70 8.22
CA ALA A 185 27.84 11.64 8.34
C ALA A 185 27.23 11.92 6.96
N PHE A 186 25.91 11.89 6.88
CA PHE A 186 25.14 12.17 5.67
C PHE A 186 23.69 12.54 6.03
N VAL A 187 22.99 13.13 5.07
CA VAL A 187 21.52 13.26 5.11
C VAL A 187 20.91 12.10 4.34
N LEU A 188 20.02 11.34 4.97
CA LEU A 188 19.28 10.26 4.32
C LEU A 188 17.94 10.77 3.79
N ALA A 189 17.71 10.62 2.49
CA ALA A 189 16.42 10.80 1.86
C ALA A 189 15.87 9.45 1.37
N THR A 190 14.59 9.19 1.59
CA THR A 190 13.94 7.97 1.13
C THR A 190 12.86 8.30 0.10
N GLY A 191 12.93 7.63 -1.06
CA GLY A 191 12.13 7.95 -2.24
C GLY A 191 12.99 7.83 -3.49
N GLY A 192 12.43 7.27 -4.57
CA GLY A 192 13.15 7.13 -5.83
C GLY A 192 12.20 6.83 -6.98
N GLY A 193 12.51 7.38 -8.17
CA GLY A 193 11.81 7.12 -9.43
C GLY A 193 10.37 7.65 -9.53
N ASP A 194 9.83 8.22 -8.46
CA ASP A 194 8.48 8.77 -8.41
C ASP A 194 8.56 10.30 -8.25
N PRO A 195 8.05 11.09 -9.22
CA PRO A 195 8.11 12.56 -9.20
C PRO A 195 7.50 13.16 -7.93
N ARG A 196 6.52 12.47 -7.34
CA ARG A 196 5.80 12.90 -6.14
C ARG A 196 6.67 12.89 -4.89
N LYS A 197 7.81 12.21 -4.95
CA LYS A 197 8.81 12.19 -3.87
C LYS A 197 9.79 13.36 -3.96
N ASN A 198 9.70 14.17 -5.03
CA ASN A 198 10.48 15.38 -5.26
C ASN A 198 11.97 15.18 -4.95
N THR A 199 12.56 14.07 -5.41
CA THR A 199 13.95 13.74 -5.10
C THR A 199 14.94 14.74 -5.70
N LEU A 200 14.55 15.47 -6.76
CA LEU A 200 15.35 16.55 -7.35
C LEU A 200 15.55 17.72 -6.37
N PHE A 201 14.56 18.03 -5.53
CA PHE A 201 14.72 19.05 -4.48
C PHE A 201 15.84 18.71 -3.51
N MET A 202 16.18 17.43 -3.34
CA MET A 202 17.31 17.04 -2.49
C MET A 202 18.67 17.47 -3.06
N GLU A 203 18.77 17.69 -4.38
CA GLU A 203 19.98 18.24 -5.01
C GLU A 203 20.16 19.72 -4.66
N GLU A 204 19.07 20.49 -4.65
CA GLU A 204 19.07 21.89 -4.21
C GLU A 204 19.43 22.00 -2.71
N VAL A 205 18.89 21.09 -1.89
CA VAL A 205 19.25 21.01 -0.47
C VAL A 205 20.74 20.69 -0.30
N ALA A 206 21.29 19.74 -1.07
CA ALA A 206 22.69 19.36 -0.99
C ALA A 206 23.65 20.55 -1.17
N ALA A 207 23.31 21.50 -2.03
CA ALA A 207 24.11 22.71 -2.25
C ALA A 207 24.25 23.59 -1.00
N HIS A 208 23.32 23.48 -0.05
CA HIS A 208 23.29 24.25 1.19
C HIS A 208 23.83 23.48 2.41
N LEU A 209 24.22 22.22 2.25
CA LEU A 209 24.66 21.35 3.35
C LEU A 209 26.18 21.37 3.60
N HIS A 210 26.92 22.32 3.01
CA HIS A 210 28.34 22.60 3.30
C HIS A 210 29.25 21.36 3.38
N GLY A 211 29.09 20.43 2.44
CA GLY A 211 29.93 19.22 2.34
C GLY A 211 29.35 17.97 3.01
N LEU A 212 28.18 18.03 3.64
CA LEU A 212 27.46 16.85 4.11
C LEU A 212 26.73 16.16 2.94
N PRO A 213 27.09 14.91 2.59
CA PRO A 213 26.49 14.24 1.44
C PRO A 213 25.02 13.91 1.64
N VAL A 214 24.24 13.95 0.56
CA VAL A 214 22.85 13.46 0.54
C VAL A 214 22.81 12.07 -0.07
N VAL A 215 22.28 11.11 0.69
CA VAL A 215 22.12 9.71 0.28
C VAL A 215 20.65 9.47 0.00
N VAL A 216 20.30 9.14 -1.25
CA VAL A 216 18.93 8.86 -1.66
C VAL A 216 18.71 7.36 -1.81
N VAL A 217 17.74 6.80 -1.08
CA VAL A 217 17.39 5.37 -1.13
C VAL A 217 15.99 5.19 -1.73
N GLY A 218 15.91 4.48 -2.86
CA GLY A 218 14.67 4.15 -3.54
C GLY A 218 14.90 3.41 -4.86
N ALA A 219 13.85 2.79 -5.40
CA ALA A 219 13.94 2.12 -6.70
C ALA A 219 13.82 3.16 -7.84
N ALA A 220 14.66 3.05 -8.87
CA ALA A 220 14.38 3.71 -10.15
C ALA A 220 13.21 3.00 -10.84
N TYR A 221 12.07 3.67 -11.06
CA TYR A 221 10.93 3.09 -11.77
C TYR A 221 11.02 3.37 -13.27
N GLY A 222 11.44 2.36 -14.05
CA GLY A 222 11.62 2.46 -15.50
C GLY A 222 10.36 2.40 -16.38
N HIS A 223 9.13 2.49 -15.84
CA HIS A 223 7.92 2.26 -16.64
C HIS A 223 6.71 3.15 -16.32
N VAL A 224 6.89 4.40 -15.88
CA VAL A 224 5.88 5.46 -16.05
C VAL A 224 6.61 6.79 -16.07
N GLN A 225 7.22 7.19 -17.18
CA GLN A 225 7.31 8.60 -17.59
C GLN A 225 7.92 8.78 -18.98
N ARG A 226 7.33 9.70 -19.74
CA ARG A 226 7.95 10.32 -20.91
C ARG A 226 9.15 11.13 -20.40
N SER A 227 10.31 10.85 -20.98
CA SER A 227 11.49 11.69 -20.91
C SER A 227 11.10 13.13 -21.26
N THR A 228 11.31 14.05 -20.33
CA THR A 228 11.58 15.46 -20.67
C THR A 228 13.06 15.66 -20.46
N ALA A 229 13.85 15.08 -21.35
CA ALA A 229 15.23 15.49 -21.53
C ALA A 229 15.22 16.97 -21.91
N THR A 230 15.80 17.81 -21.07
CA THR A 230 16.32 19.12 -21.49
C THR A 230 17.70 18.85 -22.11
N PRO A 231 18.04 19.40 -23.28
CA PRO A 231 19.32 19.11 -23.93
C PRO A 231 20.48 19.64 -23.08
N ALA A 232 21.56 18.88 -23.06
CA ALA A 232 22.85 19.31 -22.54
C ALA A 232 23.30 20.59 -23.25
N HIS A 233 23.70 21.59 -22.47
CA HIS A 233 24.54 22.66 -22.98
C HIS A 233 25.97 22.14 -23.04
N GLU A 234 26.49 22.02 -24.26
CA GLU A 234 27.93 21.92 -24.53
C GLU A 234 28.59 23.26 -24.16
N GLY A 235 29.72 23.16 -23.47
CA GLY A 235 30.68 24.21 -23.19
C GLY A 235 32.03 23.56 -22.88
#